data_AF-A0A180FR14-F1
#
_entry.id   AF-A0A180FR14-F1
#
_cell.length_a   1.000
_cell.length_b   1.000
_cell.length_c   1.000
_cell.angle_alpha   90.00
_cell.angle_beta   90.00
_cell.angle_gamma   90.00
#
_symmetry.space_group_name_H-M   'P 1'
#
loop_
_entity.id
_entity.type
_entity.pdbx_description
1 polymer ?
#
loop_
_entity_poly.entity_id
_entity_poly.type
_entity_poly.pdbx_seq_one_letter_code
_entity_poly.pdbx_strand_id
1 'polypeptide(L)' 'MEKVPKFNLESKETEQRFLDFVVGDRSNQTAEKFWNKIKHHNMNRIASNYWKPYESIISKEKASSNQSGNLYGRRI' A
#
# COMPACT_ATOMS: atom_id res chain seq x y z
N MET A 1 1.90 -10.26 -45.93
CA MET A 1 1.31 -10.59 -44.60
C MET A 1 2.46 -10.83 -43.64
N GLU A 2 2.76 -9.84 -42.82
CA GLU A 2 3.88 -9.85 -41.88
C GLU A 2 3.49 -10.68 -40.64
N LYS A 3 4.35 -11.63 -40.25
CA LYS A 3 4.11 -12.47 -39.06
C LYS A 3 4.42 -11.64 -37.81
N VAL A 4 3.38 -11.28 -37.06
CA VAL A 4 3.52 -10.62 -35.75
C VAL A 4 4.19 -11.59 -34.78
N PRO A 5 5.27 -11.19 -34.07
CA PRO A 5 5.94 -12.08 -33.14
C PRO A 5 5.06 -12.35 -31.93
N LYS A 6 4.87 -13.63 -31.59
CA LYS A 6 4.27 -14.05 -30.32
C LYS A 6 5.31 -13.91 -29.22
N PHE A 7 5.16 -12.89 -28.39
CA PHE A 7 5.92 -12.78 -27.15
C PHE A 7 5.41 -13.83 -26.16
N ASN A 8 6.19 -14.89 -25.94
CA ASN A 8 6.00 -15.78 -24.80
C ASN A 8 6.57 -15.08 -23.56
N LEU A 9 5.74 -14.35 -22.82
CA LEU A 9 6.08 -13.95 -21.46
C LEU A 9 5.77 -15.12 -20.53
N GLU A 10 6.78 -15.92 -20.20
CA GLU A 10 6.82 -16.61 -18.92
C GLU A 10 7.37 -15.64 -17.86
N SER A 11 6.63 -14.58 -17.57
CA SER A 11 6.77 -13.90 -16.29
C SER A 11 5.84 -14.62 -15.33
N LYS A 12 6.38 -15.21 -14.25
CA LYS A 12 5.58 -15.50 -13.05
C LYS A 12 5.19 -14.16 -12.45
N GLU A 13 4.21 -13.49 -13.06
CA GLU A 13 3.55 -12.35 -12.47
C GLU A 13 2.81 -12.91 -11.26
N THR A 14 3.38 -12.70 -10.07
CA THR A 14 2.55 -12.68 -8.87
C THR A 14 1.55 -11.57 -9.12
N GLU A 15 0.34 -11.92 -9.55
CA GLU A 15 -0.78 -10.99 -9.71
C GLU A 15 -0.89 -10.20 -8.40
N GLN A 16 -0.29 -9.03 -8.35
CA GLN A 16 -0.38 -8.16 -7.19
C GLN A 16 -1.76 -7.55 -7.27
N ARG A 17 -2.74 -8.27 -6.71
CA ARG A 17 -4.14 -7.86 -6.69
C ARG A 17 -4.26 -6.66 -5.77
N PHE A 18 -4.51 -5.50 -6.36
CA PHE A 18 -4.98 -4.34 -5.61
C PHE A 18 -6.42 -4.63 -5.17
N LEU A 19 -6.60 -4.95 -3.89
CA LEU A 19 -7.94 -5.24 -3.34
C LEU A 19 -8.86 -4.03 -3.42
N ASP A 20 -8.32 -2.81 -3.27
CA ASP A 20 -9.07 -1.55 -3.24
C ASP A 20 -8.11 -0.33 -3.35
N PHE A 21 -8.62 0.80 -3.83
CA PHE A 21 -7.89 2.07 -3.82
C PHE A 21 -8.79 3.30 -3.61
N VAL A 22 -8.16 4.38 -3.12
CA VAL A 22 -8.71 5.74 -2.98
C VAL A 22 -7.65 6.73 -3.44
N VAL A 23 -8.02 7.66 -4.30
CA VAL A 23 -7.16 8.77 -4.74
C VAL A 23 -7.57 10.03 -3.98
N GLY A 24 -6.61 10.72 -3.39
CA GLY A 24 -6.85 11.93 -2.61
C GLY A 24 -5.56 12.53 -2.06
N ASP A 25 -5.71 13.53 -1.21
CA ASP A 25 -4.61 14.16 -0.49
C ASP A 25 -4.12 13.30 0.69
N ARG A 26 -3.12 13.79 1.44
CA ARG A 26 -2.61 13.13 2.64
C ARG A 26 -3.42 13.45 3.91
N SER A 27 -4.71 13.82 3.76
CA SER A 27 -5.56 14.16 4.89
C SER A 27 -6.09 12.94 5.63
N ASN A 28 -6.56 13.17 6.87
CA ASN A 28 -7.29 12.17 7.64
C ASN A 28 -8.56 11.71 6.92
N GLN A 29 -9.24 12.61 6.22
CA GLN A 29 -10.46 12.29 5.48
C GLN A 29 -10.19 11.27 4.36
N THR A 30 -9.08 11.44 3.62
CA THR A 30 -8.68 10.47 2.59
C THR A 30 -8.31 9.12 3.20
N ALA A 31 -7.61 9.12 4.34
CA ALA A 31 -7.26 7.90 5.08
C ALA A 31 -8.49 7.15 5.61
N GLU A 32 -9.51 7.85 6.13
CA GLU A 32 -10.78 7.26 6.57
C GLU A 32 -11.54 6.61 5.43
N LYS A 33 -11.63 7.29 4.27
CA LYS A 33 -12.26 6.73 3.07
C LYS A 33 -11.56 5.45 2.63
N PHE A 34 -10.23 5.44 2.65
CA PHE A 34 -9.45 4.25 2.32
C PHE A 34 -9.69 3.13 3.33
N TRP A 35 -9.58 3.42 4.64
CA TRP A 35 -9.80 2.42 5.68
C TRP A 35 -11.18 1.80 5.62
N ASN A 36 -12.23 2.61 5.40
CA ASN A 36 -13.60 2.12 5.29
C ASN A 36 -13.80 1.17 4.11
N LYS A 37 -13.09 1.38 3.00
CA LYS A 37 -13.05 0.41 1.90
C LYS A 37 -12.35 -0.87 2.35
N ILE A 38 -11.15 -0.78 2.92
CA ILE A 38 -10.31 -1.99 3.06
C ILE A 38 -10.52 -2.80 4.34
N LYS A 39 -11.16 -2.24 5.38
CA LYS A 39 -11.24 -2.86 6.72
C LYS A 39 -11.88 -4.26 6.76
N HIS A 40 -12.65 -4.63 5.74
CA HIS A 40 -13.33 -5.92 5.65
C HIS A 40 -12.43 -7.06 5.14
N HIS A 41 -11.26 -6.77 4.57
CA HIS A 41 -10.34 -7.77 4.00
C HIS A 41 -9.59 -8.63 5.05
N ASN A 42 -9.99 -8.58 6.33
CA ASN A 42 -9.38 -9.27 7.47
C ASN A 42 -7.83 -9.29 7.44
N MET A 43 -7.23 -8.11 7.24
CA MET A 43 -5.77 -7.99 7.15
C MET A 43 -5.13 -8.05 8.54
N ASN A 44 -4.12 -8.92 8.67
CA ASN A 44 -3.33 -9.08 9.90
C ASN A 44 -2.32 -7.95 10.12
N ARG A 45 -1.88 -7.30 9.03
CA ARG A 45 -0.79 -6.32 9.04
C ARG A 45 -1.04 -5.23 8.00
N ILE A 46 -0.78 -3.98 8.39
CA ILE A 46 -0.95 -2.82 7.52
C ILE A 46 0.34 -2.02 7.55
N ALA A 47 0.84 -1.68 6.36
CA ALA A 47 1.99 -0.82 6.18
C ALA A 47 1.58 0.42 5.38
N SER A 48 2.07 1.58 5.80
CA SER A 48 1.91 2.84 5.07
C SER A 48 3.21 3.62 5.14
N ASN A 49 3.61 4.24 4.01
CA ASN A 49 4.72 5.19 3.98
C ASN A 49 4.36 6.53 4.66
N TYR A 50 3.08 6.76 4.95
CA TYR A 50 2.58 7.93 5.65
C TYR A 50 1.55 7.52 6.71
N TRP A 51 2.04 7.22 7.92
CA TRP A 51 1.24 6.62 9.00
C TRP A 51 0.39 7.65 9.77
N LYS A 52 0.81 8.92 9.83
CA LYS A 52 0.16 9.98 10.62
C LYS A 52 -1.38 9.99 10.58
N PRO A 53 -2.04 10.01 9.42
CA PRO A 53 -3.50 10.08 9.36
C PRO A 53 -4.17 8.77 9.80
N TYR A 54 -3.44 7.66 9.81
CA TYR A 54 -3.95 6.35 10.24
C TYR A 54 -3.82 6.12 11.75
N GLU A 55 -3.04 6.92 12.48
CA GLU A 55 -2.82 6.76 13.93
C GLU A 55 -4.12 6.87 14.74
N SER A 56 -5.08 7.67 14.28
CA SER A 56 -6.39 7.84 14.91
C SER A 56 -7.44 6.85 14.40
N ILE A 57 -7.13 6.07 13.36
CA ILE A 57 -8.10 5.23 12.62
C ILE A 57 -7.81 3.73 12.84
N ILE A 58 -6.53 3.35 12.89
CA ILE A 58 -6.07 1.97 12.93
C ILE A 58 -5.31 1.75 14.23
N SER A 59 -5.65 0.68 14.96
CA SER A 59 -4.92 0.30 16.18
C SER A 59 -3.43 0.09 15.89
N LYS A 60 -2.56 0.60 16.77
CA LYS A 60 -1.11 0.47 16.67
C LYS A 60 -0.64 -0.98 16.59
N GLU A 61 -1.42 -1.93 17.11
CA GLU A 61 -1.13 -3.36 17.05
C GLU A 61 -1.14 -3.91 15.61
N LYS A 62 -1.93 -3.30 14.70
CA LYS A 62 -1.98 -3.68 13.28
C LYS A 62 -0.92 -2.98 12.44
N ALA A 63 -0.26 -1.97 13.00
CA ALA A 63 0.81 -1.25 12.34
C ALA A 63 2.02 -2.17 12.21
N SER A 64 2.40 -2.50 10.98
CA SER A 64 3.70 -3.11 10.77
C SER A 64 4.75 -2.02 10.95
N SER A 65 5.53 -2.10 12.03
CA SER A 65 6.75 -1.32 12.12
C SER A 65 7.67 -1.80 11.00
N ASN A 66 7.77 -1.00 9.94
CA ASN A 66 8.85 -1.19 8.98
C ASN A 66 10.15 -0.88 9.74
N GLN A 67 10.85 -1.92 10.21
CA GLN A 67 12.25 -1.84 10.58
C GLN A 67 13.07 -1.69 9.30
N SER A 68 12.82 -0.63 8.53
CA SER A 68 13.54 -0.30 7.31
C SER A 68 13.47 1.22 7.10
N GLY A 69 14.50 1.92 7.59
CA GLY A 69 14.76 3.31 7.24
C GLY A 69 14.92 4.27 8.41
N ASN A 70 16.02 4.15 9.14
CA ASN A 70 16.69 5.32 9.72
C ASN A 70 17.11 6.26 8.57
N LEU A 71 16.20 7.11 8.08
CA LEU A 71 16.49 8.14 7.06
C LEU A 71 16.07 9.55 7.49
N TYR A 72 15.80 9.75 8.79
CA TYR A 72 15.76 11.08 9.39
C TYR A 72 16.99 11.24 10.29
N GLY A 73 18.13 11.69 9.76
CA GLY A 73 19.27 11.99 10.64
C GLY A 73 20.68 12.15 10.08
N ARG A 74 20.95 12.07 8.76
CA ARG A 74 22.26 12.48 8.22
C ARG A 74 22.12 13.75 7.38
N ARG A 75 22.32 14.90 8.04
CA ARG A 75 22.84 16.11 7.37
C ARG A 75 24.29 15.80 6.97
N ILE A 76 24.55 15.86 5.67
CA ILE A 76 25.86 16.25 5.13
C ILE A 76 25.90 17.78 5.08
#